data_AF-A0A517R2J2-F1
#
_entry.id   AF-A0A517R2J2-F1
#
_cell.length_a   1.000
_cell.length_b   1.000
_cell.length_c   1.000
_cell.angle_alpha   90.00
_cell.angle_beta   90.00
_cell.angle_gamma   90.00
#
_symmetry.space_group_name_H-M   'P 1'
#
loop_
_entity.id
_entity.type
_entity.pdbx_description
1 polymer ?
#
loop_
_entity_poly.entity_id
_entity_poly.type
_entity_poly.pdbx_seq_one_letter_code
_entity_poly.pdbx_strand_id
1 'polypeptide(L)'
;MGIEEQQKRFARFLERLIEGRIRQADWPTFVVEHYCDERLETVRRDLVRYAISQDGQWDPLALSEEQRTVVTRLRKQVTKQ
;
A
#
# COMPACT_ATOMS: atom_id res chain seq x y z
N MET A 1 11.16 14.37 7.93
CA MET A 1 10.15 13.37 8.37
C MET A 1 10.91 12.17 8.90
N GLY A 2 10.68 11.75 10.13
CA GLY A 2 11.39 10.58 10.69
C GLY A 2 10.92 9.27 10.07
N ILE A 3 11.76 8.23 10.10
CA ILE A 3 11.45 6.90 9.55
C ILE A 3 10.14 6.33 10.15
N GLU A 4 9.93 6.48 11.46
CA GLU A 4 8.69 6.05 12.13
C GLU A 4 7.43 6.73 11.58
N GLU A 5 7.52 8.00 11.20
CA GLU A 5 6.37 8.74 10.67
C GLU A 5 6.02 8.27 9.26
N GLN A 6 7.04 7.99 8.44
CA GLN A 6 6.84 7.37 7.12
C GLN A 6 6.19 5.99 7.25
N GLN A 7 6.65 5.17 8.21
CA GLN A 7 6.07 3.84 8.48
C GLN A 7 4.61 3.94 8.90
N LYS A 8 4.28 4.82 9.85
CA LYS A 8 2.90 5.05 10.31
C LYS A 8 1.99 5.53 9.17
N ARG A 9 2.47 6.47 8.36
CA ARG A 9 1.71 7.02 7.23
C ARG A 9 1.43 5.95 6.17
N PHE A 10 2.43 5.15 5.83
CA PHE A 10 2.26 4.07 4.85
C PHE A 10 1.40 2.92 5.39
N ALA A 11 1.55 2.55 6.66
CA ALA A 11 0.66 1.56 7.29
C ALA A 11 -0.81 2.00 7.27
N ARG A 12 -1.10 3.27 7.59
CA ARG A 12 -2.46 3.84 7.49
C ARG A 12 -2.98 3.85 6.06
N PHE A 13 -2.13 4.10 5.07
CA PHE A 13 -2.51 3.99 3.67
C PHE A 13 -2.95 2.56 3.33
N LEU A 14 -2.16 1.55 3.72
CA LEU A 14 -2.51 0.15 3.49
C LEU A 14 -3.81 -0.26 4.22
N GLU A 15 -4.06 0.27 5.42
CA GLU A 15 -5.34 0.07 6.13
C GLU A 15 -6.52 0.66 5.36
N ARG A 16 -6.42 1.93 4.96
CA ARG A 16 -7.46 2.58 4.15
C ARG A 16 -7.71 1.85 2.85
N LEU A 17 -6.66 1.28 2.26
CA LEU A 17 -6.74 0.49 1.03
C LEU A 17 -7.53 -0.82 1.26
N ILE A 18 -7.25 -1.54 2.34
CA ILE A 18 -8.03 -2.73 2.74
C ILE A 18 -9.49 -2.37 3.02
N GLU A 19 -9.74 -1.23 3.66
CA GLU A 19 -11.09 -0.77 3.99
C GLU A 19 -11.86 -0.22 2.77
N GLY A 20 -11.24 -0.11 1.59
CA GLY A 20 -11.87 0.50 0.41
C GLY A 20 -12.12 2.01 0.58
N ARG A 21 -11.32 2.68 1.43
CA ARG A 21 -11.43 4.12 1.76
C ARG A 21 -10.38 4.99 1.06
N ILE A 22 -9.62 4.41 0.13
CA ILE A 22 -8.68 5.16 -0.72
C ILE A 22 -9.44 5.69 -1.93
N ARG A 23 -9.55 7.01 -2.06
CA ARG A 23 -10.13 7.60 -3.26
C ARG A 23 -9.17 7.35 -4.44
N GLN A 24 -9.72 7.18 -5.63
CA GLN A 24 -8.91 6.96 -6.84
C GLN A 24 -7.91 8.10 -7.08
N ALA A 25 -8.24 9.34 -6.69
CA ALA A 25 -7.34 10.49 -6.75
C ALA A 25 -6.19 10.46 -5.72
N ASP A 26 -6.37 9.76 -4.59
CA ASP A 26 -5.34 9.62 -3.56
C ASP A 26 -4.28 8.60 -3.99
N TRP A 27 -4.68 7.58 -4.75
CA TRP A 27 -3.85 6.44 -5.14
C TRP A 27 -2.51 6.81 -5.81
N PRO A 28 -2.47 7.67 -6.85
CA PRO A 28 -1.21 8.05 -7.48
C PRO A 28 -0.20 8.63 -6.50
N THR A 29 -0.66 9.48 -5.58
CA THR A 29 0.21 10.13 -4.58
C THR A 29 0.94 9.09 -3.73
N PHE A 30 0.23 8.08 -3.23
CA PHE A 30 0.83 7.04 -2.39
C PHE A 30 1.69 6.03 -3.16
N VAL A 31 1.36 5.81 -4.43
CA VAL A 31 2.09 4.91 -5.33
C VAL A 31 3.41 5.52 -5.78
N VAL A 32 3.48 6.83 -6.00
CA VAL A 32 4.72 7.49 -6.47
C VAL A 32 5.55 8.08 -5.33
N GLU A 33 5.06 8.08 -4.09
CA GLU A 33 5.81 8.57 -2.93
C GLU A 33 7.07 7.73 -2.69
N HIS A 34 8.20 8.43 -2.53
CA HIS A 34 9.49 7.82 -2.20
C HIS A 34 9.70 7.79 -0.68
N TYR A 35 10.11 6.63 -0.17
CA TYR A 35 10.38 6.42 1.25
C TYR A 35 11.89 6.34 1.49
N CYS A 36 12.37 6.93 2.58
CA CYS A 36 13.79 6.86 2.95
C CYS A 36 14.16 5.49 3.53
N ASP A 37 13.17 4.78 4.08
CA ASP A 37 13.29 3.41 4.57
C ASP A 37 13.20 2.42 3.39
N GLU A 38 14.26 1.63 3.19
CA GLU A 38 14.38 0.67 2.08
C GLU A 38 13.32 -0.44 2.16
N ARG A 39 12.91 -0.84 3.36
CA ARG A 39 11.85 -1.84 3.56
C ARG A 39 10.50 -1.28 3.15
N LEU A 40 10.19 -0.03 3.51
CA LEU A 40 8.98 0.66 3.03
C LEU A 40 8.96 0.79 1.51
N GLU A 41 10.07 1.24 0.92
CA GLU A 41 10.21 1.40 -0.53
C GLU A 41 10.04 0.05 -1.26
N THR A 42 10.56 -1.04 -0.69
CA THR A 42 10.36 -2.40 -1.20
C THR A 42 8.88 -2.81 -1.17
N VAL A 43 8.21 -2.64 -0.03
CA VAL A 43 6.78 -2.98 0.12
C VAL A 43 5.91 -2.15 -0.83
N ARG A 44 6.20 -0.86 -1.00
CA ARG A 44 5.52 0.00 -1.97
C ARG A 44 5.70 -0.53 -3.39
N ARG A 45 6.93 -0.84 -3.81
CA ARG A 45 7.21 -1.39 -5.14
C ARG A 45 6.44 -2.68 -5.41
N ASP A 46 6.39 -3.58 -4.43
CA ASP A 46 5.67 -4.84 -4.55
C ASP A 46 4.16 -4.64 -4.69
N LEU A 47 3.58 -3.73 -3.88
CA LEU A 47 2.18 -3.35 -4.02
C LEU A 47 1.87 -2.81 -5.43
N VAL A 48 2.72 -1.92 -5.93
CA VAL A 48 2.53 -1.28 -7.24
C VAL A 48 2.69 -2.27 -8.38
N ARG A 49 3.70 -3.15 -8.30
CA ARG A 49 3.88 -4.25 -9.27
C ARG A 49 2.67 -5.18 -9.29
N TYR A 50 2.17 -5.55 -8.12
CA TYR A 50 0.97 -6.38 -8.02
C TYR A 50 -0.23 -5.65 -8.64
N ALA A 51 -0.47 -4.38 -8.30
CA ALA A 51 -1.55 -3.59 -8.88
C ALA A 51 -1.47 -3.50 -10.43
N ILE A 52 -0.26 -3.34 -10.98
CA ILE A 52 -0.04 -3.32 -12.44
C ILE A 52 -0.31 -4.69 -13.07
N SER A 53 0.09 -5.79 -12.41
CA SER A 53 -0.11 -7.16 -12.94
C SER A 53 -1.58 -7.59 -13.04
N GLN A 54 -2.50 -6.84 -12.44
CA GLN A 54 -3.92 -7.17 -12.39
C GLN A 54 -4.69 -6.65 -13.61
N ASP A 55 -4.03 -6.02 -14.60
CA ASP A 55 -4.58 -5.65 -15.93
C ASP A 55 -6.03 -5.10 -15.92
N GLY A 56 -6.29 -4.12 -15.04
CA GLY A 56 -7.60 -3.48 -14.90
C GLY A 56 -8.53 -4.09 -13.84
N GLN A 57 -8.16 -5.21 -13.23
CA GLN A 57 -8.86 -5.83 -12.09
C GLN A 57 -8.48 -5.23 -10.73
N TRP A 58 -7.56 -4.25 -10.72
CA TRP A 58 -7.17 -3.55 -9.51
C TRP A 58 -8.09 -2.35 -9.25
N ASP A 59 -9.01 -2.50 -8.31
CA ASP A 59 -9.81 -1.39 -7.79
C ASP A 59 -9.43 -1.08 -6.33
N PRO A 60 -8.75 0.05 -6.04
CA PRO A 60 -8.40 0.42 -4.67
C PRO A 60 -9.61 0.69 -3.76
N LEU A 61 -10.82 0.83 -4.32
CA LEU A 61 -12.08 0.97 -3.58
C LEU A 61 -12.76 -0.39 -3.34
N ALA A 62 -12.53 -1.38 -4.20
CA ALA A 62 -13.24 -2.66 -4.19
C ALA A 62 -12.29 -3.85 -4.34
N LEU A 63 -11.28 -3.94 -3.47
CA LEU A 63 -10.34 -5.07 -3.48
C LEU A 63 -11.05 -6.42 -3.31
N SER A 64 -10.66 -7.39 -4.13
CA SER A 64 -11.02 -8.80 -3.98
C SER A 64 -10.45 -9.40 -2.69
N GLU A 65 -10.94 -10.56 -2.26
CA GLU A 65 -10.45 -11.25 -1.06
C GLU A 65 -8.95 -11.60 -1.16
N GLU A 66 -8.50 -12.01 -2.34
CA GLU A 66 -7.08 -12.27 -2.62
C GLU A 66 -6.25 -10.98 -2.46
N GLN A 67 -6.69 -9.90 -3.10
CA GLN A 67 -5.99 -8.62 -3.05
C GLN A 67 -5.93 -8.08 -1.61
N ARG A 68 -7.01 -8.20 -0.84
CA ARG A 68 -7.04 -7.86 0.60
C ARG A 68 -6.04 -8.68 1.39
N THR A 69 -5.90 -9.97 1.09
CA THR A 69 -4.92 -10.86 1.75
C THR A 69 -3.48 -10.42 1.46
N VAL A 70 -3.17 -10.07 0.21
CA VAL A 70 -1.86 -9.54 -0.19
C VAL A 70 -1.55 -8.23 0.53
N VAL A 71 -2.47 -7.25 0.48
CA VAL A 71 -2.27 -5.95 1.14
C VAL A 71 -2.14 -6.10 2.66
N THR A 72 -2.90 -7.00 3.28
CA THR A 72 -2.80 -7.30 4.72
C THR A 72 -1.44 -7.90 5.08
N ARG A 73 -0.90 -8.78 4.23
CA ARG A 73 0.45 -9.34 4.40
C ARG A 73 1.51 -8.23 4.30
N LEU A 74 1.39 -7.34 3.32
CA LEU A 74 2.29 -6.19 3.15
C LEU A 74 2.23 -5.25 4.36
N ARG A 75 1.04 -4.96 4.89
CA ARG A 75 0.87 -4.16 6.13
C ARG A 75 1.62 -4.77 7.31
N LYS A 76 1.50 -6.09 7.52
CA LYS A 76 2.23 -6.78 8.59
C LYS A 76 3.76 -6.65 8.44
N GLN A 77 4.27 -6.57 7.21
CA GLN A 77 5.68 -6.31 6.96
C GLN A 77 6.08 -4.88 7.26
N VAL A 78 5.17 -3.92 7.27
CA VAL A 78 5.47 -2.53 7.68
C VAL A 78 5.41 -2.38 9.21
N THR A 79 4.50 -3.09 9.88
CA THR A 79 4.22 -2.89 11.32
C THR A 79 4.94 -3.86 12.26
N LYS A 80 5.63 -4.89 11.76
CA LYS A 80 6.49 -5.75 12.60
C LYS A 80 7.74 -4.95 13.03
N GLN A 81 7.61 -4.27 14.16
CA GLN A 81 8.70 -3.94 15.09
C GLN A 81 8.80 -5.04 16.14
#